data_AF-A0A4S2L6P3-F1
#
_entry.id   AF-A0A4S2L6P3-F1
#
_cell.length_a   1.000
_cell.length_b   1.000
_cell.length_c   1.000
_cell.angle_alpha   90.00
_cell.angle_beta   90.00
_cell.angle_gamma   90.00
#
_symmetry.space_group_name_H-M   'P 1'
#
loop_
_entity.id
_entity.type
_entity.pdbx_description
1 polymer ?
#
loop_
_entity_poly.entity_id
_entity_poly.type
_entity_poly.pdbx_seq_one_letter_code
_entity_poly.pdbx_strand_id
1 'polypeptide(L)'
;MQCPHMTFVSSTSLQGRYFMTSTIVQNIIETWIGKIVPIKDFEHLWLIKGLSTFIYRNPINNVKLINDIREFLEIKAINNVLNMQEEHRTDSLVHRDSTKLPMNIIKYVSEQGCVFLNYLQDLLGGPRDFWNFLEKCFFNRHIVGNSEYLTTNDFKESLYDHFKEKYEELNSVKWDEWFNQPGIPPSYRDFMAIQKTDCHHKADSLVVEQEDEESRNLILEVAPNNEIVKIEFLTYLLTLPTDLSPAKLQLIESFLADPLLMPNCEIMFLWLRLCIK
;
A
#
# COMPACT_ATOMS: atom_id res chain seq x y z
N MET A 1 12.23 9.60 -6.72
CA MET A 1 12.97 8.80 -7.73
C MET A 1 14.29 8.37 -7.12
N GLN A 2 14.67 7.15 -7.41
CA GLN A 2 15.78 6.51 -6.76
C GLN A 2 16.95 6.34 -7.73
N CYS A 3 18.09 6.93 -7.41
CA CYS A 3 19.34 6.73 -8.14
C CYS A 3 20.40 6.16 -7.20
N PRO A 4 21.36 5.37 -7.71
CA PRO A 4 22.50 4.94 -6.91
C PRO A 4 23.18 6.16 -6.27
N HIS A 5 23.28 6.16 -4.93
CA HIS A 5 23.89 7.23 -4.12
C HIS A 5 23.12 8.56 -4.05
N MET A 6 21.94 8.69 -4.67
CA MET A 6 21.15 9.92 -4.60
C MET A 6 19.64 9.64 -4.69
N THR A 7 18.88 10.11 -3.69
CA THR A 7 17.42 9.99 -3.69
C THR A 7 16.80 11.34 -4.00
N PHE A 8 16.02 11.41 -5.06
CA PHE A 8 15.22 12.58 -5.39
C PHE A 8 13.87 12.50 -4.69
N VAL A 9 13.57 13.50 -3.88
CA VAL A 9 12.32 13.63 -3.13
C VAL A 9 11.58 14.87 -3.65
N SER A 10 10.25 14.80 -3.73
CA SER A 10 9.43 15.96 -4.09
C SER A 10 9.49 17.01 -2.97
N SER A 11 9.51 18.29 -3.34
CA SER A 11 9.41 19.39 -2.37
C SER A 11 8.08 19.35 -1.60
N THR A 12 7.01 18.79 -2.20
CA THR A 12 5.71 18.61 -1.53
C THR A 12 5.78 17.67 -0.34
N SER A 13 6.76 16.75 -0.31
CA SER A 13 6.95 15.82 0.81
C SER A 13 7.51 16.51 2.05
N LEU A 14 8.04 17.74 1.95
CA LEU A 14 8.63 18.47 3.08
C LEU A 14 7.59 18.98 4.09
N GLN A 15 6.31 18.97 3.75
CA GLN A 15 5.25 19.56 4.58
C GLN A 15 4.68 18.59 5.63
N GLY A 16 4.82 17.28 5.45
CA GLY A 16 4.30 16.27 6.39
C GLY A 16 5.41 15.45 7.03
N ARG A 17 5.51 15.46 8.37
CA ARG A 17 6.57 14.73 9.10
C ARG A 17 6.58 13.24 8.73
N TYR A 18 5.42 12.58 8.80
CA TYR A 18 5.30 11.15 8.50
C TYR A 18 5.40 10.87 6.99
N PHE A 19 4.86 11.75 6.15
CA PHE A 19 4.91 11.60 4.70
C PHE A 19 6.36 11.69 4.17
N MET A 20 7.14 12.65 4.67
CA MET A 20 8.55 12.80 4.32
C MET A 20 9.34 11.55 4.73
N THR A 21 9.23 11.15 6.00
CA THR A 21 9.96 10.00 6.53
C THR A 21 9.55 8.74 5.78
N SER A 22 8.25 8.53 5.53
CA SER A 22 7.75 7.37 4.78
C SER A 22 8.34 7.28 3.37
N THR A 23 8.34 8.40 2.64
CA THR A 23 8.85 8.46 1.26
C THR A 23 10.36 8.21 1.22
N ILE A 24 11.12 8.78 2.15
CA ILE A 24 12.56 8.57 2.23
C ILE A 24 12.88 7.09 2.55
N VAL A 25 12.22 6.52 3.56
CA VAL A 25 12.45 5.13 3.96
C VAL A 25 12.08 4.17 2.82
N GLN A 26 10.94 4.38 2.16
CA GLN A 26 10.53 3.58 1.01
C GLN A 26 11.59 3.65 -0.11
N ASN A 27 12.09 4.84 -0.47
CA ASN A 27 13.12 4.97 -1.50
C ASN A 27 14.45 4.27 -1.11
N ILE A 28 14.84 4.31 0.18
CA ILE A 28 16.03 3.61 0.67
C ILE A 28 15.86 2.10 0.52
N ILE A 29 14.70 1.57 0.92
CA ILE A 29 14.39 0.14 0.82
C ILE A 29 14.35 -0.29 -0.64
N GLU A 30 13.65 0.46 -1.50
CA GLU A 30 13.63 0.19 -2.94
C GLU A 30 15.05 0.19 -3.55
N THR A 31 15.95 1.06 -3.05
CA THR A 31 17.35 1.08 -3.51
C THR A 31 18.09 -0.17 -3.16
N TRP A 32 17.93 -0.58 -1.91
CA TRP A 32 18.59 -1.75 -1.40
C TRP A 32 18.06 -3.02 -2.08
N ILE A 33 16.74 -3.16 -2.20
CA ILE A 33 16.08 -4.29 -2.88
C ILE A 33 16.43 -4.32 -4.36
N GLY A 34 16.33 -3.21 -5.09
CA GLY A 34 16.65 -3.18 -6.51
C GLY A 34 18.10 -3.54 -6.83
N LYS A 35 19.03 -3.35 -5.87
CA LYS A 35 20.43 -3.78 -6.00
C LYS A 35 20.63 -5.27 -5.74
N ILE A 36 19.89 -5.83 -4.79
CA ILE A 36 20.01 -7.24 -4.36
C ILE A 36 19.18 -8.18 -5.25
N VAL A 37 18.06 -7.68 -5.76
CA VAL A 37 17.07 -8.41 -6.55
C VAL A 37 17.03 -7.81 -7.95
N PRO A 38 18.07 -8.04 -8.78
CA PRO A 38 18.03 -7.64 -10.19
C PRO A 38 16.92 -8.43 -10.88
N ILE A 39 15.97 -7.74 -11.53
CA ILE A 39 14.86 -8.38 -12.25
C ILE A 39 15.22 -8.54 -13.73
N LYS A 40 14.70 -9.60 -14.37
CA LYS A 40 14.98 -9.89 -15.79
C LYS A 40 14.36 -8.86 -16.73
N ASP A 41 13.12 -8.50 -16.48
CA ASP A 41 12.32 -7.57 -17.27
C ASP A 41 11.21 -6.96 -16.39
N PHE A 42 10.42 -6.05 -16.97
CA PHE A 42 9.35 -5.37 -16.25
C PHE A 42 8.14 -6.26 -15.92
N GLU A 43 8.05 -7.49 -16.45
CA GLU A 43 7.00 -8.42 -16.04
C GLU A 43 7.14 -8.82 -14.57
N HIS A 44 8.38 -8.82 -14.08
CA HIS A 44 8.75 -9.16 -12.71
C HIS A 44 8.93 -7.94 -11.79
N LEU A 45 8.45 -6.76 -12.21
CA LEU A 45 8.60 -5.51 -11.45
C LEU A 45 8.03 -5.58 -10.03
N TRP A 46 7.00 -6.41 -9.82
CA TRP A 46 6.42 -6.63 -8.51
C TRP A 46 7.42 -7.22 -7.50
N LEU A 47 8.46 -7.94 -7.93
CA LEU A 47 9.49 -8.43 -7.02
C LEU A 47 10.18 -7.27 -6.31
N ILE A 48 10.61 -6.23 -7.04
CA ILE A 48 11.23 -5.07 -6.42
C ILE A 48 10.19 -4.27 -5.64
N LYS A 49 9.10 -3.90 -6.31
CA LYS A 49 8.13 -2.96 -5.77
C LYS A 49 7.31 -3.55 -4.62
N GLY A 50 6.78 -4.75 -4.81
CA GLY A 50 6.05 -5.50 -3.80
C GLY A 50 6.89 -5.85 -2.57
N LEU A 51 8.11 -6.39 -2.75
CA LEU A 51 9.01 -6.66 -1.60
C LEU A 51 9.35 -5.38 -0.85
N SER A 52 9.62 -4.29 -1.57
CA SER A 52 9.96 -3.01 -0.92
C SER A 52 8.80 -2.47 -0.10
N THR A 53 7.58 -2.49 -0.66
CA THR A 53 6.36 -2.08 0.06
C THR A 53 6.08 -2.99 1.25
N PHE A 54 6.29 -4.30 1.11
CA PHE A 54 6.12 -5.28 2.19
C PHE A 54 7.09 -5.04 3.36
N ILE A 55 8.39 -4.91 3.09
CA ILE A 55 9.42 -4.66 4.12
C ILE A 55 9.18 -3.30 4.79
N TYR A 56 8.82 -2.32 3.98
CA TYR A 56 8.53 -0.97 4.46
C TYR A 56 7.36 -0.94 5.45
N ARG A 57 6.33 -1.76 5.22
CA ARG A 57 5.14 -1.84 6.08
C ARG A 57 5.27 -2.82 7.25
N ASN A 58 6.13 -3.83 7.12
CA ASN A 58 6.36 -4.86 8.13
C ASN A 58 7.79 -4.83 8.72
N PRO A 59 8.21 -3.74 9.38
CA PRO A 59 9.52 -3.67 10.01
C PRO A 59 9.58 -4.61 11.22
N ILE A 60 10.60 -5.46 11.26
CA ILE A 60 10.85 -6.47 12.32
C ILE A 60 11.14 -5.81 13.68
N ASN A 61 11.83 -4.68 13.64
CA ASN A 61 12.28 -4.00 14.85
C ASN A 61 11.17 -3.10 15.37
N ASN A 62 10.66 -3.41 16.57
CA ASN A 62 9.68 -2.59 17.28
C ASN A 62 10.34 -1.33 17.87
N VAL A 63 10.73 -0.39 17.00
CA VAL A 63 11.18 0.93 17.43
C VAL A 63 9.95 1.81 17.65
N LYS A 64 9.86 2.53 18.76
CA LYS A 64 8.67 3.34 19.11
C LYS A 64 8.25 4.33 18.01
N LEU A 65 9.20 4.95 17.31
CA LEU A 65 8.96 5.85 16.16
C LEU A 65 8.28 5.14 14.97
N ILE A 66 8.51 3.83 14.84
CA ILE A 66 7.93 3.00 13.79
C ILE A 66 6.46 2.69 14.09
N ASN A 67 6.02 2.69 15.35
CA ASN A 67 4.62 2.40 15.70
C ASN A 67 3.66 3.49 15.18
N ASP A 68 4.01 4.77 15.35
CA ASP A 68 3.19 5.89 14.85
C ASP A 68 3.16 5.92 13.30
N ILE A 69 4.28 5.52 12.66
CA ILE A 69 4.35 5.35 11.20
C ILE A 69 3.56 4.11 10.76
N ARG A 70 3.50 3.06 11.58
CA ARG A 70 2.81 1.79 11.26
C ARG A 70 1.31 2.01 11.13
N GLU A 71 0.69 2.73 12.06
CA GLU A 71 -0.73 3.08 11.98
C GLU A 71 -1.04 3.84 10.68
N PHE A 72 -0.21 4.85 10.35
CA PHE A 72 -0.29 5.56 9.07
C PHE A 72 -0.19 4.62 7.86
N LEU A 73 0.69 3.62 7.93
CA LEU A 73 0.92 2.70 6.84
C LEU A 73 -0.16 1.65 6.66
N GLU A 74 -0.77 1.19 7.75
CA GLU A 74 -1.92 0.29 7.73
C GLU A 74 -3.11 1.00 7.08
N ILE A 75 -3.40 2.22 7.53
CA ILE A 75 -4.43 3.09 6.95
C ILE A 75 -4.17 3.36 5.46
N LYS A 76 -2.92 3.69 5.10
CA LYS A 76 -2.54 3.91 3.70
C LYS A 76 -2.69 2.64 2.86
N ALA A 77 -2.37 1.47 3.42
CA ALA A 77 -2.52 0.19 2.72
C ALA A 77 -3.99 -0.12 2.43
N ILE A 78 -4.88 0.05 3.41
CA ILE A 78 -6.33 -0.14 3.24
C ILE A 78 -6.86 0.76 2.12
N ASN A 79 -6.55 2.05 2.19
CA ASN A 79 -6.98 3.01 1.18
C ASN A 79 -6.45 2.69 -0.21
N ASN A 80 -5.19 2.29 -0.32
CA ASN A 80 -4.61 1.92 -1.62
C ASN A 80 -5.28 0.67 -2.20
N VAL A 81 -5.55 -0.35 -1.36
CA VAL A 81 -6.30 -1.56 -1.75
C VAL A 81 -7.69 -1.23 -2.27
N LEU A 82 -8.42 -0.34 -1.60
CA LEU A 82 -9.75 0.11 -2.05
C LEU A 82 -9.67 0.85 -3.40
N ASN A 83 -8.77 1.83 -3.53
CA ASN A 83 -8.63 2.64 -4.75
C ASN A 83 -8.19 1.83 -5.98
N MET A 84 -7.31 0.82 -5.80
CA MET A 84 -6.83 0.03 -6.93
C MET A 84 -7.91 -0.81 -7.61
N GLN A 85 -8.96 -1.20 -6.87
CA GLN A 85 -10.06 -1.96 -7.45
C GLN A 85 -10.89 -1.15 -8.44
N GLU A 86 -10.76 0.17 -8.44
CA GLU A 86 -11.44 1.03 -9.42
C GLU A 86 -10.51 1.41 -10.57
N GLU A 87 -9.27 1.78 -10.28
CA GLU A 87 -8.32 2.31 -11.28
C GLU A 87 -7.65 1.21 -12.14
N HIS A 88 -7.44 0.00 -11.60
CA HIS A 88 -6.57 -1.04 -12.19
C HIS A 88 -7.24 -2.42 -12.34
N ARG A 89 -8.53 -2.44 -12.69
CA ARG A 89 -9.35 -3.67 -12.79
C ARG A 89 -8.86 -4.73 -13.76
N THR A 90 -7.93 -4.40 -14.66
CA THR A 90 -7.44 -5.31 -15.71
C THR A 90 -5.97 -5.67 -15.56
N ASP A 91 -5.28 -5.14 -14.56
CA ASP A 91 -3.85 -5.38 -14.37
C ASP A 91 -3.61 -6.65 -13.53
N SER A 92 -2.63 -7.46 -13.92
CA SER A 92 -2.16 -8.63 -13.18
C SER A 92 -0.86 -8.32 -12.43
N LEU A 93 -0.52 -9.12 -11.41
CA LEU A 93 0.71 -8.93 -10.63
C LEU A 93 1.97 -9.16 -11.48
N VAL A 94 1.98 -10.22 -12.29
CA VAL A 94 2.97 -10.47 -13.33
C VAL A 94 2.42 -9.85 -14.61
N HIS A 95 2.90 -8.65 -14.92
CA HIS A 95 2.35 -7.85 -16.00
C HIS A 95 3.00 -8.18 -17.34
N ARG A 96 2.30 -8.90 -18.21
CA ARG A 96 2.82 -9.33 -19.53
C ARG A 96 2.35 -8.47 -20.70
N ASP A 97 1.56 -7.43 -20.44
CA ASP A 97 1.10 -6.52 -21.47
C ASP A 97 2.21 -5.52 -21.83
N SER A 98 2.84 -5.73 -22.98
CA SER A 98 3.93 -4.89 -23.49
C SER A 98 3.48 -3.52 -23.98
N THR A 99 2.16 -3.27 -24.06
CA THR A 99 1.62 -1.97 -24.48
C THR A 99 1.58 -0.94 -23.35
N LYS A 100 1.60 -1.40 -22.08
CA LYS A 100 1.60 -0.51 -20.91
C LYS A 100 3.03 -0.21 -20.47
N LEU A 101 3.27 1.08 -20.21
CA LEU A 101 4.54 1.51 -19.65
C LEU A 101 4.62 1.11 -18.17
N PRO A 102 5.82 0.76 -17.65
CA PRO A 102 6.00 0.39 -16.25
C PRO A 102 5.45 1.44 -15.27
N MET A 103 5.57 2.73 -15.59
CA MET A 103 5.06 3.80 -14.73
C MET A 103 3.56 3.70 -14.45
N ASN A 104 2.78 3.16 -15.39
CA ASN A 104 1.33 3.04 -15.27
C ASN A 104 0.92 1.90 -14.34
N ILE A 105 1.81 0.95 -14.08
CA ILE A 105 1.51 -0.25 -13.26
C ILE A 105 2.23 -0.25 -11.91
N ILE A 106 3.24 0.61 -11.69
CA ILE A 106 4.05 0.63 -10.46
C ILE A 106 3.17 0.64 -9.20
N LYS A 107 2.18 1.54 -9.13
CA LYS A 107 1.29 1.67 -7.97
C LYS A 107 0.57 0.34 -7.71
N TYR A 108 0.00 -0.24 -8.76
CA TYR A 108 -0.72 -1.50 -8.70
C TYR A 108 0.17 -2.68 -8.23
N VAL A 109 1.30 -2.91 -8.90
CA VAL A 109 2.17 -4.06 -8.58
C VAL A 109 2.85 -3.93 -7.21
N SER A 110 3.09 -2.71 -6.72
CA SER A 110 3.65 -2.46 -5.38
C SER A 110 2.70 -2.97 -4.30
N GLU A 111 1.45 -2.58 -4.41
CA GLU A 111 0.45 -2.85 -3.39
C GLU A 111 -0.09 -4.28 -3.49
N GLN A 112 -0.42 -4.74 -4.70
CA GLN A 112 -0.84 -6.12 -4.94
C GLN A 112 0.26 -7.11 -4.52
N GLY A 113 1.53 -6.78 -4.79
CA GLY A 113 2.67 -7.56 -4.33
C GLY A 113 2.79 -7.58 -2.80
N CYS A 114 2.58 -6.45 -2.13
CA CYS A 114 2.57 -6.39 -0.66
C CYS A 114 1.45 -7.24 -0.06
N VAL A 115 0.24 -7.15 -0.60
CA VAL A 115 -0.93 -7.94 -0.19
C VAL A 115 -0.64 -9.44 -0.34
N PHE A 116 -0.05 -9.84 -1.46
CA PHE A 116 0.35 -11.21 -1.73
C PHE A 116 1.41 -11.73 -0.74
N LEU A 117 2.42 -10.91 -0.42
CA LEU A 117 3.47 -11.29 0.53
C LEU A 117 2.94 -11.40 1.96
N ASN A 118 2.00 -10.54 2.38
CA ASN A 118 1.30 -10.68 3.66
C ASN A 118 0.52 -12.00 3.72
N TYR A 119 -0.21 -12.36 2.66
CA TYR A 119 -0.90 -13.65 2.57
C TYR A 119 0.06 -14.83 2.74
N LEU A 120 1.20 -14.82 2.04
CA LEU A 120 2.20 -15.88 2.16
C LEU A 120 2.81 -15.93 3.56
N GLN A 121 3.09 -14.78 4.17
CA GLN A 121 3.61 -14.71 5.52
C GLN A 121 2.67 -15.39 6.51
N ASP A 122 1.38 -15.06 6.47
CA ASP A 122 0.38 -15.60 7.39
C ASP A 122 0.19 -17.11 7.19
N LEU A 123 0.20 -17.56 5.93
CA LEU A 123 0.12 -18.98 5.57
C LEU A 123 1.34 -19.79 6.04
N LEU A 124 2.54 -19.21 5.96
CA LEU A 124 3.80 -19.94 6.10
C LEU A 124 4.44 -19.83 7.49
N GLY A 125 3.66 -19.49 8.53
CA GLY A 125 4.13 -19.48 9.93
C GLY A 125 4.39 -18.10 10.52
N GLY A 126 4.00 -17.04 9.82
CA GLY A 126 4.03 -15.67 10.31
C GLY A 126 5.36 -14.95 10.08
N PRO A 127 5.51 -13.74 10.65
CA PRO A 127 6.57 -12.81 10.31
C PRO A 127 8.00 -13.34 10.49
N ARG A 128 8.25 -14.14 11.53
CA ARG A 128 9.60 -14.65 11.83
C ARG A 128 10.08 -15.66 10.80
N ASP A 129 9.24 -16.63 10.47
CA ASP A 129 9.57 -17.69 9.51
C ASP A 129 9.72 -17.10 8.10
N PHE A 130 8.79 -16.21 7.72
CA PHE A 130 8.84 -15.55 6.42
C PHE A 130 10.04 -14.61 6.28
N TRP A 131 10.43 -13.89 7.33
CA TRP A 131 11.65 -13.08 7.30
C TRP A 131 12.91 -13.93 7.13
N ASN A 132 13.00 -15.06 7.83
CA ASN A 132 14.13 -15.99 7.67
C ASN A 132 14.23 -16.54 6.23
N PHE A 133 13.11 -16.72 5.54
CA PHE A 133 13.09 -16.99 4.10
C PHE A 133 13.65 -15.83 3.26
N LEU A 134 13.18 -14.61 3.47
CA LEU A 134 13.67 -13.44 2.72
C LEU A 134 15.18 -13.24 2.95
N GLU A 135 15.64 -13.39 4.19
CA GLU A 135 17.06 -13.29 4.52
C GLU A 135 17.89 -14.37 3.82
N LYS A 136 17.53 -15.64 3.95
CA LYS A 136 18.35 -16.75 3.41
C LYS A 136 18.27 -16.86 1.89
N CYS A 137 17.08 -16.71 1.33
CA CYS A 137 16.82 -16.99 -0.08
C CYS A 137 16.89 -15.73 -0.95
N PHE A 138 16.78 -14.52 -0.41
CA PHE A 138 16.81 -13.28 -1.20
C PHE A 138 17.96 -12.36 -0.83
N PHE A 139 18.17 -12.06 0.45
CA PHE A 139 19.15 -11.04 0.85
C PHE A 139 20.56 -11.56 0.98
N ASN A 140 20.72 -12.79 1.49
CA ASN A 140 21.99 -13.50 1.59
C ASN A 140 22.24 -14.36 0.35
N ARG A 141 21.49 -14.13 -0.74
CA ARG A 141 21.73 -14.73 -2.04
C ARG A 141 23.03 -14.15 -2.60
N HIS A 142 24.17 -14.60 -2.08
CA HIS A 142 25.47 -14.43 -2.72
C HIS A 142 25.44 -15.25 -4.01
N ILE A 143 24.83 -14.71 -5.08
CA ILE A 143 24.97 -15.24 -6.45
C ILE A 143 24.73 -16.78 -6.46
N VAL A 144 23.64 -17.24 -5.85
CA VAL A 144 23.31 -18.67 -5.81
C VAL A 144 22.26 -18.93 -6.88
N GLY A 145 22.72 -19.60 -7.95
CA GLY A 145 22.01 -19.80 -9.21
C GLY A 145 22.64 -18.92 -10.30
N ASN A 146 23.12 -19.50 -11.39
CA ASN A 146 23.87 -18.83 -12.47
C ASN A 146 23.13 -17.70 -13.22
N SER A 147 21.95 -17.28 -12.76
CA SER A 147 21.20 -16.20 -13.39
C SER A 147 21.51 -14.88 -12.73
N GLU A 148 22.01 -13.94 -13.52
CA GLU A 148 22.23 -12.54 -13.12
C GLU A 148 20.91 -11.84 -12.74
N TYR A 149 19.75 -12.40 -13.14
CA TYR A 149 18.43 -11.79 -12.96
C TYR A 149 17.39 -12.76 -12.42
N LEU A 150 16.46 -12.23 -11.64
CA LEU A 150 15.36 -12.94 -11.00
C LEU A 150 14.04 -12.81 -11.77
N THR A 151 13.31 -13.92 -11.77
CA THR A 151 11.95 -14.05 -12.27
C THR A 151 10.99 -14.43 -11.15
N THR A 152 9.70 -14.28 -11.42
CA THR A 152 8.64 -14.72 -10.49
C THR A 152 8.68 -16.23 -10.24
N ASN A 153 9.12 -17.04 -11.20
CA ASN A 153 9.29 -18.48 -11.02
C ASN A 153 10.45 -18.78 -10.07
N ASP A 154 11.58 -18.08 -10.21
CA ASP A 154 12.71 -18.24 -9.27
C ASP A 154 12.27 -17.92 -7.84
N PHE A 155 11.40 -16.92 -7.66
CA PHE A 155 10.82 -16.61 -6.36
C PHE A 155 9.98 -17.77 -5.82
N LYS A 156 9.06 -18.28 -6.64
CA LYS A 156 8.20 -19.40 -6.28
C LYS A 156 9.02 -20.64 -5.93
N GLU A 157 9.98 -21.03 -6.77
CA GLU A 157 10.85 -22.19 -6.52
C GLU A 157 11.65 -22.03 -5.23
N SER A 158 12.21 -20.85 -4.97
CA SER A 158 12.92 -20.55 -3.71
C SER A 158 12.00 -20.72 -2.49
N LEU A 159 10.73 -20.34 -2.60
CA LEU A 159 9.74 -20.48 -1.53
C LEU A 159 9.45 -21.95 -1.23
N TYR A 160 9.24 -22.75 -2.27
CA TYR A 160 9.04 -24.20 -2.16
C TYR A 160 10.28 -24.92 -1.60
N ASP A 161 11.48 -24.47 -1.97
CA ASP A 161 12.73 -25.04 -1.47
C ASP A 161 12.96 -24.72 0.02
N HIS A 162 12.58 -23.51 0.46
CA HIS A 162 12.72 -23.10 1.86
C HIS A 162 11.67 -23.74 2.77
N PHE A 163 10.41 -23.79 2.33
CA PHE A 163 9.28 -24.29 3.10
C PHE A 163 8.86 -25.69 2.67
N LYS A 164 9.83 -26.60 2.46
CA LYS A 164 9.57 -28.00 2.08
C LYS A 164 8.69 -28.74 3.08
N GLU A 165 8.66 -28.34 4.34
CA GLU A 165 7.80 -28.97 5.34
C GLU A 165 6.33 -28.51 5.22
N LYS A 166 6.06 -27.45 4.45
CA LYS A 166 4.74 -26.84 4.24
C LYS A 166 4.26 -26.94 2.78
N TYR A 167 4.58 -28.06 2.11
CA TYR A 167 4.20 -28.30 0.72
C TYR A 167 2.69 -28.27 0.52
N GLU A 168 1.91 -28.77 1.49
CA GLU A 168 0.45 -28.82 1.38
C GLU A 168 -0.15 -27.40 1.38
N GLU A 169 0.33 -26.55 2.28
CA GLU A 169 -0.07 -25.14 2.35
C GLU A 169 0.33 -24.41 1.07
N LEU A 170 1.56 -24.58 0.59
CA LEU A 170 2.02 -24.00 -0.67
C LEU A 170 1.22 -24.47 -1.89
N ASN A 171 0.77 -25.72 -1.91
CA ASN A 171 -0.06 -26.27 -2.97
C ASN A 171 -1.52 -25.78 -2.90
N SER A 172 -1.98 -25.35 -1.72
CA SER A 172 -3.28 -24.68 -1.59
C SER A 172 -3.29 -23.26 -2.17
N VAL A 173 -2.11 -22.64 -2.34
CA VAL A 173 -1.98 -21.32 -2.96
C VAL A 173 -2.40 -21.40 -4.42
N LYS A 174 -3.40 -20.61 -4.79
CA LYS A 174 -3.85 -20.44 -6.17
C LYS A 174 -2.92 -19.51 -6.95
N TRP A 175 -1.74 -20.01 -7.31
CA TRP A 175 -0.67 -19.23 -7.95
C TRP A 175 -1.11 -18.47 -9.22
N ASP A 176 -1.93 -19.09 -10.06
CA ASP A 176 -2.40 -18.45 -11.30
C ASP A 176 -3.33 -17.24 -11.01
N GLU A 177 -4.21 -17.38 -10.02
CA GLU A 177 -5.07 -16.28 -9.57
C GLU A 177 -4.25 -15.10 -9.03
N TRP A 178 -3.16 -15.37 -8.31
CA TRP A 178 -2.28 -14.31 -7.79
C TRP A 178 -1.41 -13.64 -8.86
N PHE A 179 -0.84 -14.42 -9.78
CA PHE A 179 0.15 -13.92 -10.72
C PHE A 179 -0.46 -13.35 -11.99
N ASN A 180 -1.49 -14.01 -12.54
CA ASN A 180 -1.94 -13.75 -13.90
C ASN A 180 -3.36 -13.18 -13.97
N GLN A 181 -4.18 -13.34 -12.93
CA GLN A 181 -5.53 -12.76 -12.90
C GLN A 181 -5.50 -11.33 -12.35
N PRO A 182 -6.46 -10.49 -12.77
CA PRO A 182 -6.54 -9.13 -12.28
C PRO A 182 -7.22 -9.03 -10.91
N GLY A 183 -6.78 -8.05 -10.12
CA GLY A 183 -7.26 -7.79 -8.78
C GLY A 183 -6.80 -8.79 -7.72
N ILE A 184 -7.20 -8.56 -6.47
CA ILE A 184 -6.95 -9.49 -5.35
C ILE A 184 -7.83 -10.73 -5.51
N PRO A 185 -7.27 -11.96 -5.41
CA PRO A 185 -8.05 -13.19 -5.51
C PRO A 185 -9.25 -13.19 -4.55
N PRO A 186 -10.46 -13.57 -5.02
CA PRO A 186 -11.68 -13.53 -4.21
C PRO A 186 -11.58 -14.26 -2.87
N SER A 187 -10.89 -15.41 -2.84
CA SER A 187 -10.71 -16.20 -1.62
C SER A 187 -9.94 -15.46 -0.53
N TYR A 188 -9.03 -14.56 -0.90
CA TYR A 188 -8.31 -13.73 0.05
C TYR A 188 -9.05 -12.45 0.37
N ARG A 189 -9.85 -11.92 -0.57
CA ARG A 189 -10.70 -10.74 -0.35
C ARG A 189 -11.66 -10.94 0.83
N ASP A 190 -12.25 -12.12 0.94
CA ASP A 190 -13.19 -12.44 2.04
C ASP A 190 -12.48 -12.55 3.40
N PHE A 191 -11.25 -13.08 3.41
CA PHE A 191 -10.39 -13.08 4.60
C PHE A 191 -9.93 -11.66 4.98
N MET A 192 -9.66 -10.84 3.96
CA MET A 192 -9.28 -9.45 4.09
C MET A 192 -10.44 -8.52 4.38
N ALA A 193 -11.71 -8.98 4.40
CA ALA A 193 -12.91 -8.15 4.54
C ALA A 193 -12.63 -6.99 5.50
N ILE A 194 -12.32 -5.86 4.88
CA ILE A 194 -11.48 -4.82 5.46
C ILE A 194 -12.18 -4.40 6.75
N GLN A 195 -11.53 -4.59 7.89
CA GLN A 195 -12.03 -4.04 9.15
C GLN A 195 -12.06 -2.53 8.95
N LYS A 196 -13.23 -2.02 8.56
CA LYS A 196 -13.50 -0.60 8.46
C LYS A 196 -13.10 -0.01 9.79
N THR A 197 -12.17 0.93 9.76
CA THR A 197 -11.83 1.72 10.93
C THR A 197 -13.04 2.59 11.31
N ASP A 198 -13.05 3.12 12.53
CA ASP A 198 -14.09 4.07 12.96
C ASP A 198 -14.22 5.27 12.00
N CYS A 199 -13.12 5.65 11.34
CA CYS A 199 -13.09 6.71 10.33
C CYS A 199 -13.94 6.36 9.10
N HIS A 200 -13.83 5.12 8.61
CA HIS A 200 -14.64 4.61 7.50
C HIS A 200 -16.13 4.58 7.86
N HIS A 201 -16.48 4.15 9.07
CA HIS A 201 -17.86 4.14 9.54
C HIS A 201 -18.44 5.55 9.64
N LYS A 202 -17.67 6.52 10.14
CA LYS A 202 -18.09 7.93 10.20
C LYS A 202 -18.28 8.53 8.81
N ALA A 203 -17.43 8.20 7.86
CA ALA A 203 -17.58 8.63 6.48
C ALA A 203 -18.83 8.03 5.81
N ASP A 204 -19.11 6.75 6.05
CA ASP A 204 -20.36 6.11 5.59
C ASP A 204 -21.60 6.83 6.17
N SER A 205 -21.59 7.12 7.48
CA SER A 205 -22.66 7.86 8.15
C SER A 205 -22.81 9.28 7.59
N LEU A 206 -21.71 10.00 7.37
CA LEU A 206 -21.73 11.36 6.83
C LEU A 206 -22.40 11.42 5.46
N VAL A 207 -22.22 10.41 4.60
CA VAL A 207 -22.84 10.38 3.27
C VAL A 207 -24.37 10.30 3.37
N VAL A 208 -24.89 9.49 4.30
CA VAL A 208 -26.33 9.27 4.47
C VAL A 208 -27.01 10.40 5.24
N GLU A 209 -26.29 11.02 6.18
CA GLU A 209 -26.83 12.03 7.09
C GLU A 209 -27.39 13.25 6.35
N GLN A 210 -28.55 13.74 6.77
CA GLN A 210 -29.22 14.89 6.16
C GLN A 210 -29.16 16.13 7.05
N GLU A 211 -28.95 15.95 8.36
CA GLU A 211 -28.85 17.05 9.31
C GLU A 211 -27.44 17.66 9.34
N ASP A 212 -27.35 18.97 9.12
CA ASP A 212 -26.07 19.69 9.07
C ASP A 212 -25.34 19.68 10.43
N GLU A 213 -26.09 19.68 11.54
CA GLU A 213 -25.52 19.68 12.90
C GLU A 213 -24.92 18.32 13.27
N GLU A 214 -25.59 17.22 12.91
CA GLU A 214 -25.05 15.86 13.08
C GLU A 214 -23.87 15.60 12.16
N SER A 215 -23.96 16.05 10.90
CA SER A 215 -22.84 16.00 9.94
C SER A 215 -21.60 16.72 10.48
N ARG A 216 -21.78 17.88 11.11
CA ARG A 216 -20.70 18.64 11.75
C ARG A 216 -20.09 17.88 12.92
N ASN A 217 -20.91 17.25 13.77
CA ASN A 217 -20.42 16.46 14.91
C ASN A 217 -19.60 15.26 14.44
N LEU A 218 -20.07 14.53 13.42
CA LEU A 218 -19.33 13.41 12.81
C LEU A 218 -17.95 13.85 12.32
N ILE A 219 -17.87 15.00 11.62
CA ILE A 219 -16.60 15.56 11.11
C ILE A 219 -15.67 15.95 12.27
N LEU A 220 -16.18 16.57 13.34
CA LEU A 220 -15.38 16.98 14.50
C LEU A 220 -14.81 15.78 15.28
N GLU A 221 -15.54 14.67 15.32
CA GLU A 221 -15.08 13.44 15.97
C GLU A 221 -13.98 12.69 15.20
N VAL A 222 -13.77 13.02 13.92
CA VAL A 222 -12.64 12.54 13.12
C VAL A 222 -11.40 13.35 13.53
N ALA A 223 -10.89 13.11 14.74
CA ALA A 223 -9.69 13.68 15.38
C ALA A 223 -9.03 14.89 14.67
N PRO A 224 -9.33 16.16 15.06
CA PRO A 224 -8.92 17.35 14.33
C PRO A 224 -7.40 17.58 14.22
N ASN A 225 -6.61 16.90 15.05
CA ASN A 225 -5.15 17.10 15.13
C ASN A 225 -4.34 15.96 14.50
N ASN A 226 -4.97 14.90 14.00
CA ASN A 226 -4.25 13.79 13.39
C ASN A 226 -4.35 13.83 11.86
N GLU A 227 -3.27 14.27 11.20
CA GLU A 227 -3.17 14.33 9.73
C GLU A 227 -3.46 12.98 9.06
N ILE A 228 -3.10 11.87 9.71
CA ILE A 228 -3.28 10.51 9.21
C ILE A 228 -4.76 10.20 9.03
N VAL A 229 -5.55 10.49 10.07
CA VAL A 229 -6.99 10.25 10.09
C VAL A 229 -7.70 11.16 9.09
N LYS A 230 -7.23 12.41 8.92
CA LYS A 230 -7.76 13.31 7.86
C LYS A 230 -7.53 12.76 6.46
N ILE A 231 -6.33 12.25 6.19
CA ILE A 231 -5.99 11.63 4.89
C ILE A 231 -6.86 10.39 4.67
N GLU A 232 -7.04 9.55 5.69
CA GLU A 232 -7.91 8.37 5.63
C GLU A 232 -9.35 8.75 5.26
N PHE A 233 -9.91 9.70 6.02
CA PHE A 233 -11.29 10.15 5.87
C PHE A 233 -11.56 10.67 4.46
N LEU A 234 -10.71 11.58 3.97
CA LEU A 234 -10.85 12.15 2.63
C LEU A 234 -10.63 11.11 1.54
N THR A 235 -9.68 10.19 1.73
CA THR A 235 -9.42 9.14 0.73
C THR A 235 -10.59 8.19 0.61
N TYR A 236 -11.21 7.80 1.72
CA TYR A 236 -12.37 6.92 1.67
C TYR A 236 -13.62 7.62 1.12
N LEU A 237 -13.85 8.90 1.44
CA LEU A 237 -14.95 9.66 0.81
C LEU A 237 -14.82 9.70 -0.73
N LEU A 238 -13.60 9.73 -1.26
CA LEU A 238 -13.37 9.67 -2.69
C LEU A 238 -13.74 8.31 -3.31
N THR A 239 -13.64 7.21 -2.57
CA THR A 239 -13.99 5.86 -3.09
C THR A 239 -15.49 5.55 -3.03
N LEU A 240 -16.26 6.28 -2.21
CA LEU A 240 -17.70 6.08 -2.13
C LEU A 240 -18.39 6.49 -3.44
N PRO A 241 -19.41 5.77 -3.93
CA PRO A 241 -20.05 6.11 -5.21
C PRO A 241 -20.94 7.36 -5.16
N THR A 242 -21.15 7.94 -3.98
CA THR A 242 -22.07 9.05 -3.75
C THR A 242 -21.34 10.38 -3.68
N ASP A 243 -21.84 11.38 -4.40
CA ASP A 243 -21.30 12.74 -4.37
C ASP A 243 -21.84 13.51 -3.16
N LEU A 244 -20.98 14.33 -2.54
CA LEU A 244 -21.33 15.13 -1.37
C LEU A 244 -22.02 16.43 -1.79
N SER A 245 -22.97 16.89 -0.98
CA SER A 245 -23.61 18.18 -1.21
C SER A 245 -22.63 19.35 -0.96
N PRO A 246 -22.81 20.51 -1.62
CA PRO A 246 -21.99 21.69 -1.37
C PRO A 246 -21.96 22.13 0.10
N ALA A 247 -23.06 21.93 0.84
CA ALA A 247 -23.13 22.22 2.27
C ALA A 247 -22.18 21.32 3.08
N LYS A 248 -22.15 20.02 2.78
CA LYS A 248 -21.22 19.06 3.43
C LYS A 248 -19.77 19.37 3.09
N LEU A 249 -19.48 19.76 1.84
CA LEU A 249 -18.15 20.22 1.45
C LEU A 249 -17.72 21.44 2.26
N GLN A 250 -18.57 22.46 2.42
CA GLN A 250 -18.26 23.63 3.25
C GLN A 250 -18.02 23.27 4.73
N LEU A 251 -18.75 22.29 5.27
CA LEU A 251 -18.48 21.77 6.62
C LEU A 251 -17.10 21.14 6.72
N ILE A 252 -16.70 20.31 5.74
CA ILE A 252 -15.37 19.70 5.68
C ILE A 252 -14.29 20.78 5.54
N GLU A 253 -14.49 21.79 4.69
CA GLU A 253 -13.55 22.91 4.51
C GLU A 253 -13.25 23.61 5.84
N SER A 254 -14.31 23.90 6.62
CA SER A 254 -14.17 24.54 7.94
C SER A 254 -13.37 23.71 8.94
N PHE A 255 -13.35 22.39 8.77
CA PHE A 255 -12.58 21.44 9.57
C PHE A 255 -11.12 21.28 9.08
N LEU A 256 -10.88 21.44 7.79
CA LEU A 256 -9.55 21.37 7.19
C LEU A 256 -8.76 22.68 7.36
N ALA A 257 -9.45 23.81 7.43
CA ALA A 257 -8.84 25.13 7.58
C ALA A 257 -8.35 25.37 9.02
N ASP A 258 -7.10 25.01 9.31
CA ASP A 258 -6.36 25.64 10.41
C ASP A 258 -5.76 26.96 9.87
N PRO A 259 -6.21 28.14 10.35
CA PRO A 259 -5.76 29.43 9.83
C PRO A 259 -4.27 29.74 10.11
N LEU A 260 -3.56 28.92 10.89
CA LEU A 260 -2.15 29.15 11.26
C LEU A 260 -1.14 28.18 10.62
N LEU A 261 -1.61 27.14 9.91
CA LEU A 261 -0.76 26.13 9.29
C LEU A 261 -1.16 25.93 7.82
N MET A 262 -0.19 26.00 6.91
CA MET A 262 -0.41 25.53 5.54
C MET A 262 -0.84 24.06 5.60
N PRO A 263 -2.00 23.68 5.04
CA PRO A 263 -2.44 22.30 5.06
C PRO A 263 -1.44 21.45 4.28
N ASN A 264 -1.12 20.27 4.83
CA ASN A 264 -0.33 19.25 4.17
C ASN A 264 -0.80 19.07 2.72
N CYS A 265 0.14 19.13 1.75
CA CYS A 265 -0.16 19.02 0.31
C CYS A 265 -1.06 17.84 -0.04
N GLU A 266 -0.94 16.71 0.66
CA GLU A 266 -1.76 15.52 0.43
C GLU A 266 -3.23 15.76 0.81
N ILE A 267 -3.47 16.38 1.96
CA ILE A 267 -4.83 16.75 2.42
C ILE A 267 -5.45 17.72 1.42
N MET A 268 -4.69 18.73 0.99
CA MET A 268 -5.16 19.70 0.00
C MET A 268 -5.46 19.04 -1.35
N PHE A 269 -4.64 18.09 -1.81
CA PHE A 269 -4.88 17.35 -3.04
C PHE A 269 -6.17 16.51 -2.97
N LEU A 270 -6.36 15.76 -1.87
CA LEU A 270 -7.55 14.94 -1.67
C LEU A 270 -8.82 15.80 -1.54
N TRP A 271 -8.73 16.93 -0.82
CA TRP A 271 -9.81 17.91 -0.72
C TRP A 271 -10.22 18.45 -2.10
N LEU A 272 -9.25 18.90 -2.91
CA LEU A 272 -9.54 19.41 -4.25
C LEU A 272 -10.19 18.36 -5.15
N ARG A 273 -9.75 17.10 -5.07
CA ARG A 273 -10.39 15.99 -5.81
C ARG A 273 -11.83 15.78 -5.35
N LEU A 274 -12.09 15.88 -4.06
CA LEU A 274 -13.43 15.70 -3.49
C LEU A 274 -14.38 16.82 -3.91
N CYS A 275 -13.88 18.04 -4.07
CA CYS A 275 -14.66 19.17 -4.60
C CYS A 275 -14.94 19.10 -6.10
N ILE A 276 -14.08 18.39 -6.87
CA ILE A 276 -14.23 18.23 -8.32
C ILE A 276 -15.18 17.09 -8.67
N LYS A 277 -15.15 16.03 -7.86
CA LYS A 277 -16.06 14.89 -7.95
C LYS A 277 -17.49 15.35 -7.76
#